data_AF-A0A926U9P3-F1
#
_entry.id   AF-A0A926U9P3-F1
#
_cell.length_a   1.000
_cell.length_b   1.000
_cell.length_c   1.000
_cell.angle_alpha   90.00
_cell.angle_beta   90.00
_cell.angle_gamma   90.00
#
_symmetry.space_group_name_H-M   'P 1'
#
loop_
_entity.id
_entity.type
_entity.pdbx_description
1 polymer ?
#
loop_
_entity_poly.entity_id
_entity_poly.type
_entity_poly.pdbx_seq_one_letter_code
_entity_poly.pdbx_strand_id
1 'polypeptide(L)' 'MAFIRQYVMPLLVVLTFVFALVVVSARIFLPSDLAAPAPVTEVAPSPPQAVLPPALDQLVSGPTS' A
#
# COMPACT_ATOMS: atom_id res chain seq x y z
N MET A 1 26.76 -36.91 -16.06
CA MET A 1 26.11 -35.88 -15.22
C MET A 1 25.76 -34.57 -15.95
N ALA A 2 25.92 -34.47 -17.28
CA ALA A 2 25.58 -33.24 -18.02
C ALA A 2 24.07 -33.13 -18.32
N PHE A 3 23.39 -34.25 -18.61
CA PHE A 3 21.97 -34.30 -18.97
C PHE A 3 21.04 -33.64 -17.94
N ILE A 4 21.21 -33.98 -16.65
CA ILE A 4 20.44 -33.38 -15.55
C ILE A 4 20.62 -31.85 -15.54
N ARG A 5 21.86 -31.38 -15.58
CA ARG A 5 22.16 -29.94 -15.50
C ARG A 5 21.76 -29.17 -16.75
N GLN A 6 21.71 -29.82 -17.91
CA GLN A 6 21.51 -29.15 -19.18
C GLN A 6 20.05 -29.15 -19.65
N TYR A 7 19.21 -30.07 -19.14
CA TYR A 7 17.80 -30.15 -19.49
C TYR A 7 16.87 -30.06 -18.28
N VAL A 8 17.18 -30.80 -17.21
CA VAL A 8 16.33 -30.84 -16.02
C VAL A 8 16.45 -29.54 -15.23
N MET A 9 17.67 -29.04 -14.99
CA MET A 9 17.86 -27.77 -14.27
C MET A 9 17.20 -26.57 -14.97
N PRO A 10 17.39 -26.34 -16.29
CA PRO A 10 16.72 -25.22 -16.97
C PRO A 10 15.20 -25.35 -16.95
N LEU A 11 14.67 -26.57 -17.12
CA LEU A 11 13.23 -26.81 -17.03
C LEU A 11 12.68 -26.47 -15.63
N LEU A 12 13.36 -26.90 -14.57
CA LEU A 12 12.96 -26.58 -13.19
C LEU A 12 13.02 -25.08 -12.90
N VAL A 13 14.01 -24.36 -13.42
CA VAL A 13 14.09 -22.90 -13.28
C VAL A 13 12.87 -22.24 -13.91
N VAL A 14 12.50 -22.62 -15.14
CA VAL A 14 11.30 -22.07 -15.80
C VAL A 14 10.03 -22.46 -15.04
N LEU A 15 9.91 -23.72 -14.61
CA LEU A 15 8.73 -24.21 -13.90
C LEU A 15 8.54 -23.50 -12.56
N THR A 16 9.61 -23.35 -11.78
CA THR A 16 9.59 -22.64 -10.50
C THR A 16 9.39 -21.14 -10.68
N PHE A 17 9.94 -20.55 -11.74
CA PHE A 17 9.69 -19.14 -12.08
C PHE A 17 8.22 -18.88 -12.39
N VAL A 18 7.61 -19.69 -13.27
CA VAL A 18 6.18 -19.56 -13.60
C VAL A 18 5.32 -19.80 -12.36
N PHE A 19 5.65 -20.82 -11.56
CA PHE A 19 4.97 -21.07 -10.30
C PHE A 19 5.08 -19.89 -9.33
N ALA A 20 6.28 -19.36 -9.13
CA ALA A 20 6.51 -18.20 -8.27
C ALA A 20 5.75 -16.97 -8.77
N LEU A 21 5.74 -16.73 -10.09
CA LEU A 21 4.98 -15.64 -10.70
C LEU A 21 3.49 -15.77 -10.37
N VAL A 22 2.90 -16.96 -10.56
CA VAL A 22 1.50 -17.23 -10.24
C VAL A 22 1.22 -17.05 -8.74
N VAL A 23 2.06 -17.60 -7.87
CA VAL A 23 1.88 -17.49 -6.40
C VAL A 23 1.96 -16.04 -5.94
N VAL A 24 2.92 -15.26 -6.45
CA VAL A 24 3.07 -13.84 -6.13
C VAL A 24 1.88 -13.04 -6.63
N SER A 25 1.42 -13.28 -7.86
CA SER A 25 0.23 -12.62 -8.39
C SER A 25 -1.03 -13.00 -7.61
N ALA A 26 -1.19 -14.27 -7.22
CA ALA A 26 -2.33 -14.73 -6.44
C ALA A 26 -2.36 -14.17 -5.02
N ARG A 27 -1.20 -13.96 -4.39
CA ARG A 27 -1.08 -13.40 -3.03
C ARG A 27 -1.78 -12.05 -2.88
N ILE A 28 -1.70 -11.18 -3.88
CA ILE A 28 -2.32 -9.84 -3.89
C ILE A 28 -3.86 -9.94 -3.79
N PHE A 29 -4.45 -11.01 -4.32
CA PHE A 29 -5.89 -11.23 -4.32
C PHE A 29 -6.36 -12.11 -3.17
N LEU A 30 -5.49 -12.53 -2.25
CA LEU A 30 -5.91 -13.29 -1.09
C LEU A 30 -6.72 -12.39 -0.14
N PRO A 31 -7.83 -12.87 0.45
CA PRO A 31 -8.62 -12.07 1.38
C PRO A 31 -7.79 -11.46 2.51
N SER A 32 -6.75 -12.16 2.96
CA SER A 32 -5.81 -11.68 3.99
C SER A 32 -4.95 -10.49 3.55
N ASP A 33 -4.63 -10.36 2.25
CA ASP A 33 -3.85 -9.24 1.71
C ASP A 33 -4.72 -7.98 1.64
N LEU A 34 -5.97 -8.11 1.20
CA LEU A 34 -6.97 -7.03 1.18
C LEU A 34 -7.62 -6.75 2.54
N ALA A 35 -7.41 -7.62 3.53
CA ALA A 35 -7.93 -7.46 4.88
C ALA A 35 -7.11 -6.50 5.74
N ALA A 36 -5.97 -6.01 5.25
CA ALA A 36 -5.28 -4.89 5.89
C ALA A 36 -6.26 -3.70 5.92
N PRO A 37 -6.73 -3.27 7.10
CA PRO A 37 -7.59 -2.10 7.18
C PRO A 37 -6.84 -0.96 6.49
N ALA A 38 -7.50 -0.31 5.52
CA ALA A 38 -7.00 0.95 4.99
C ALA A 38 -6.61 1.83 6.19
N PRO A 39 -5.53 2.63 6.11
CA PRO A 39 -5.18 3.54 7.19
C PRO A 39 -6.41 4.35 7.57
N VAL A 40 -7.07 3.92 8.64
CA VAL A 40 -8.00 4.73 9.38
C VAL A 40 -7.09 5.63 10.16
N THR A 41 -6.56 6.63 9.47
CA THR A 41 -6.33 7.91 10.14
C THR A 41 -7.71 8.24 10.71
N GLU A 42 -7.97 7.81 11.95
CA GLU A 42 -8.70 8.66 12.87
C GLU A 42 -8.05 10.00 12.66
N VAL A 43 -8.79 10.90 11.99
CA VAL A 43 -8.39 12.26 11.65
C VAL A 43 -7.45 12.68 12.76
N ALA A 44 -6.14 12.78 12.47
CA ALA A 44 -5.16 13.11 13.49
C ALA A 44 -5.78 14.28 14.26
N PRO A 45 -5.90 14.20 15.60
CA PRO A 45 -6.59 15.22 16.36
C PRO A 45 -6.04 16.54 15.86
N SER A 46 -6.95 17.39 15.36
CA SER A 46 -6.61 18.64 14.70
C SER A 46 -5.42 19.25 15.41
N PRO A 47 -4.33 19.62 14.70
CA PRO A 47 -3.18 20.24 15.35
C PRO A 47 -3.72 21.29 16.32
N PRO A 48 -3.21 21.38 17.57
CA PRO A 48 -3.74 22.29 18.58
C PRO A 48 -3.98 23.62 17.90
N GLN A 49 -5.26 24.03 17.85
CA GLN A 49 -5.76 25.13 17.03
C GLN A 49 -4.70 26.21 17.04
N ALA A 50 -3.98 26.34 15.93
CA ALA A 50 -2.96 27.37 15.83
C ALA A 50 -3.72 28.66 16.12
N VAL A 51 -3.37 29.36 17.20
CA VAL A 51 -4.04 30.61 17.58
C VAL A 51 -3.90 31.52 16.37
N LEU A 52 -4.97 31.61 15.58
CA LEU A 52 -4.93 32.32 14.32
C LEU A 52 -4.82 33.80 14.67
N PRO A 53 -3.90 34.54 14.04
CA PRO A 53 -3.90 35.99 14.16
C PRO A 53 -5.32 36.50 13.86
N PRO A 54 -5.84 37.50 14.61
CA PRO A 54 -7.24 37.92 14.54
C PRO A 54 -7.67 38.35 13.13
N ALA A 55 -6.73 38.78 12.29
CA ALA A 55 -6.97 39.09 10.88
C ALA A 55 -7.43 37.88 10.03
N LEU A 56 -6.97 36.67 10.37
CA LEU A 56 -7.34 35.44 9.65
C LEU A 56 -8.65 34.85 10.16
N ASP A 57 -9.01 35.10 11.42
CA ASP A 57 -10.29 34.67 12.01
C ASP A 57 -11.49 35.43 11.39
N GLN A 58 -11.30 36.71 11.03
CA GLN A 58 -12.30 37.51 10.33
C GLN A 58 -12.53 37.08 8.87
N LEU A 59 -11.54 36.44 8.24
CA LEU A 59 -11.67 35.91 6.88
C LEU A 59 -12.45 34.59 6.85
N VAL A 60 -12.36 33.79 7.92
CA VAL A 60 -13.08 32.51 8.04
C VAL A 60 -14.53 32.71 8.48
N SER A 61 -14.77 33.69 9.37
CA SER A 61 -16.10 33.97 9.94
C SER A 61 -16.99 34.83 9.03
N GLY A 62 -16.42 35.39 7.96
CA GLY A 62 -17.06 36.39 7.12
C GLY A 62 -17.24 37.72 7.87
N PRO A 63 -17.32 38.86 7.16
CA PRO A 63 -17.52 40.15 7.80
C PRO A 63 -18.91 40.23 8.43
N THR A 64 -19.02 39.95 9.73
CA THR A 64 -20.17 40.37 10.53
C THR A 64 -20.18 41.90 10.62
N SER A 65 -21.34 42.51 10.31
CA SER A 65 -21.60 43.96 10.22
C SER A 65 -21.28 44.74 11.49
#